data_AF-A0A1F5DUK4-F1
#
_entry.id   AF-A0A1F5DUK4-F1
#
_cell.length_a   1.000
_cell.length_b   1.000
_cell.length_c   1.000
_cell.angle_alpha   90.00
_cell.angle_beta   90.00
_cell.angle_gamma   90.00
#
_symmetry.space_group_name_H-M   'P 1'
#
loop_
_entity.id
_entity.type
_entity.pdbx_description
1 polymer ?
#
loop_
_entity_poly.entity_id
_entity_poly.type
_entity_poly.pdbx_seq_one_letter_code
_entity_poly.pdbx_strand_id
1 'polypeptide(L)'
;MDNVEIVSDDLYVVKQEMRPGWYCCVTLVFGEKNIGVVDTGYENTPLDRVFPLILEKGRRLDDVNLIVNTHRDGDHVRGNAVFKERTGATIAIHELEQEAVPTADAKLRDGDQVRLGDRSFTVIHTPGHRPGSICLIDPVGKTLIVGDSVCGEREDLIRMDKEVYIASLRKLLQVEADTMIMSHPFQPAGKSTLVGGEVNEMIRASIEVAKKLVCSSKAGTGAK
;
A
#
# COMPACT_ATOMS: atom_id res chain seq x y z
N MET A 1 -9.81 12.82 16.63
CA MET A 1 -8.74 11.92 16.14
C MET A 1 -9.28 10.86 15.20
N ASP A 2 -10.44 11.11 14.58
CA ASP A 2 -11.29 10.05 14.03
C ASP A 2 -10.75 9.43 12.72
N ASN A 3 -9.69 10.04 12.18
CA ASN A 3 -9.01 9.64 10.95
C ASN A 3 -7.68 8.92 11.20
N VAL A 4 -7.34 8.61 12.45
CA VAL A 4 -6.15 7.84 12.79
C VAL A 4 -6.57 6.56 13.49
N GLU A 5 -6.13 5.44 12.96
CA GLU A 5 -6.31 4.13 13.57
C GLU A 5 -4.97 3.64 14.12
N ILE A 6 -4.98 3.15 15.35
CA ILE A 6 -3.81 2.61 16.03
C ILE A 6 -3.85 1.10 15.86
N VAL A 7 -2.90 0.55 15.08
CA VAL A 7 -2.79 -0.89 14.85
C VAL A 7 -1.94 -1.54 15.94
N SER A 8 -0.86 -0.86 16.33
CA SER A 8 -0.04 -1.16 17.51
C SER A 8 0.56 0.13 18.08
N ASP A 9 1.36 0.02 19.13
CA ASP A 9 2.04 1.15 19.79
C ASP A 9 2.90 1.99 18.83
N ASP A 10 3.48 1.34 17.81
CA ASP A 10 4.36 1.92 16.81
C ASP A 10 3.77 2.00 15.39
N LEU A 11 2.59 1.42 15.13
CA LEU A 11 2.00 1.32 13.79
C LEU A 11 0.64 2.01 13.72
N TYR A 12 0.54 2.99 12.82
CA TYR A 12 -0.62 3.86 12.69
C TYR A 12 -1.11 3.90 11.24
N VAL A 13 -2.42 3.91 11.06
CA VAL A 13 -3.07 4.08 9.76
C VAL A 13 -3.80 5.42 9.75
N VAL A 14 -3.36 6.32 8.88
CA VAL A 14 -3.91 7.67 8.72
C VAL A 14 -4.83 7.67 7.50
N LYS A 15 -6.08 8.09 7.69
CA LYS A 15 -7.14 8.09 6.68
C LYS A 15 -7.31 9.50 6.11
N GLN A 16 -7.02 9.65 4.82
CA GLN A 16 -7.39 10.83 4.06
C GLN A 16 -8.74 10.59 3.40
N GLU A 17 -9.79 11.26 3.88
CA GLU A 17 -11.10 11.24 3.24
C GLU A 17 -11.01 11.84 1.83
N MET A 18 -11.60 11.13 0.86
CA MET A 18 -11.66 11.49 -0.56
C MET A 18 -13.06 11.96 -0.94
N ARG A 19 -14.06 11.30 -0.37
CA ARG A 19 -15.49 11.60 -0.47
C ARG A 19 -16.18 10.96 0.76
N PRO A 20 -17.41 11.37 1.11
CA PRO A 20 -18.09 10.86 2.30
C PRO A 20 -18.02 9.33 2.42
N GLY A 21 -17.39 8.84 3.49
CA GLY A 21 -17.26 7.41 3.77
C GLY A 21 -16.23 6.63 2.93
N TRP A 22 -15.43 7.32 2.12
CA TRP A 22 -14.35 6.73 1.33
C TRP A 22 -13.05 7.48 1.54
N TYR A 23 -11.98 6.73 1.82
CA TYR A 23 -10.68 7.30 2.17
C TYR A 23 -9.55 6.51 1.52
N CYS A 24 -8.39 7.15 1.39
CA CYS A 24 -7.11 6.52 1.13
C CYS A 24 -6.31 6.46 2.45
N CYS A 25 -5.59 5.38 2.69
CA CYS A 25 -4.79 5.18 3.88
C CYS A 25 -3.29 5.38 3.61
N VAL A 26 -2.65 6.09 4.54
CA VAL A 26 -1.19 6.20 4.67
C VAL A 26 -0.78 5.50 5.95
N THR A 27 0.20 4.61 5.90
CA THR A 27 0.67 3.88 7.08
C THR A 27 1.94 4.51 7.63
N LEU A 28 2.03 4.75 8.93
CA LEU A 28 3.22 5.24 9.61
C LEU A 28 3.73 4.18 10.57
N VAL A 29 5.04 3.92 10.51
CA VAL A 29 5.76 3.01 11.41
C VAL A 29 6.78 3.83 12.19
N PHE A 30 6.54 4.03 13.48
CA PHE A 30 7.44 4.75 14.37
C PHE A 30 8.51 3.82 14.91
N GLY A 31 9.77 4.21 14.82
CA GLY A 31 10.88 3.60 15.55
C GLY A 31 11.45 4.58 16.57
N GLU A 32 12.48 4.14 17.30
CA GLU A 32 13.19 4.94 18.30
C GLU A 32 13.75 6.23 17.69
N LYS A 33 14.36 6.12 16.50
CA LYS A 33 15.01 7.25 15.81
C LYS A 33 14.34 7.66 14.52
N ASN A 34 13.76 6.70 13.80
CA ASN A 34 13.26 6.91 12.46
C ASN A 34 11.76 6.67 12.39
N ILE A 35 11.10 7.22 11.38
CA ILE A 35 9.71 6.96 11.03
C ILE A 35 9.69 6.49 9.57
N GLY A 36 9.12 5.31 9.34
CA GLY A 36 8.83 4.83 8.00
C GLY A 36 7.40 5.17 7.60
N VAL A 37 7.16 5.41 6.32
CA VAL A 37 5.83 5.68 5.78
C VAL A 37 5.55 4.77 4.59
N VAL A 38 4.32 4.26 4.49
CA VAL A 38 3.83 3.55 3.30
C VAL A 38 2.74 4.37 2.64
N ASP A 39 2.97 4.70 1.37
CA ASP A 39 2.20 5.63 0.55
C ASP A 39 2.10 7.06 1.13
N THR A 40 1.65 8.00 0.32
CA THR A 40 1.68 9.43 0.69
C THR A 40 0.35 10.14 0.54
N GLY A 41 -0.68 9.44 0.07
CA GLY A 41 -1.97 10.07 -0.18
C GLY A 41 -1.91 11.06 -1.34
N TYR A 42 -2.78 12.06 -1.23
CA TYR A 42 -2.83 13.24 -2.07
C TYR A 42 -1.83 14.32 -1.63
N GLU A 43 -1.68 15.38 -2.43
CA GLU A 43 -0.79 16.51 -2.17
C GLU A 43 -1.01 17.14 -0.79
N ASN A 44 -2.26 17.18 -0.31
CA ASN A 44 -2.63 17.75 0.99
C ASN A 44 -2.53 16.75 2.15
N THR A 45 -2.47 15.44 1.87
CA THR A 45 -2.46 14.39 2.92
C THR A 45 -1.31 14.55 3.92
N PRO A 46 -0.06 14.86 3.49
CA PRO A 46 1.04 15.08 4.42
C PRO A 46 0.76 16.24 5.38
N LEU A 47 0.25 17.36 4.86
CA LEU A 47 0.02 18.59 5.62
C LEU A 47 -1.16 18.47 6.58
N ASP A 48 -2.26 17.89 6.09
CA ASP A 48 -3.54 17.89 6.81
C ASP A 48 -3.64 16.75 7.83
N ARG A 49 -2.92 15.66 7.61
CA ARG A 49 -3.11 14.40 8.36
C ARG A 49 -1.84 13.83 8.96
N VAL A 50 -0.80 13.63 8.15
CA VAL A 50 0.40 12.89 8.58
C VAL A 50 1.30 13.73 9.49
N PHE A 51 1.71 14.92 9.05
CA PHE A 51 2.61 15.77 9.83
C PHE A 51 2.01 16.21 11.18
N PRO A 52 0.72 16.55 11.28
CA PRO A 52 0.10 16.79 12.58
C PRO A 52 0.24 15.61 13.56
N LEU A 53 0.03 14.38 13.09
CA LEU A 53 0.20 13.18 13.93
C LEU A 53 1.66 13.01 14.38
N ILE A 54 2.63 13.21 13.49
CA ILE A 54 4.06 13.11 13.82
C ILE A 54 4.42 14.13 14.92
N LEU A 55 4.02 15.39 14.74
CA LEU A 55 4.30 16.47 15.68
C LEU A 55 3.58 16.26 17.02
N GLU A 56 2.34 15.78 17.00
CA GLU A 56 1.58 15.45 18.21
C GLU A 56 2.23 14.33 19.02
N LYS A 57 2.87 13.35 18.35
CA LYS A 57 3.68 12.31 18.98
C LYS A 57 5.03 12.82 19.52
N GLY A 58 5.28 14.13 19.46
CA GLY A 58 6.52 14.76 19.91
C GLY A 58 7.71 14.46 19.00
N ARG A 59 7.45 14.02 17.77
CA ARG A 59 8.49 13.65 16.79
C ARG A 59 8.72 14.79 15.80
N ARG A 60 9.89 14.78 15.18
CA ARG A 60 10.24 15.78 14.17
C ARG A 60 9.98 15.22 12.77
N LEU A 61 9.74 16.10 11.81
CA LEU A 61 9.48 15.68 10.42
C LEU A 61 10.71 15.07 9.76
N ASP A 62 11.91 15.50 10.14
CA ASP A 62 13.19 14.94 9.67
C ASP A 62 13.50 13.55 10.27
N ASP A 63 12.68 13.05 11.20
CA ASP A 63 12.74 11.66 11.64
C ASP A 63 12.13 10.72 10.57
N VAL A 64 11.34 11.23 9.62
CA VAL A 64 10.83 10.44 8.49
C VAL A 64 11.99 10.22 7.51
N ASN A 65 12.47 8.98 7.40
CA ASN A 65 13.68 8.67 6.65
C ASN A 65 13.43 7.84 5.38
N LEU A 66 12.37 7.04 5.37
CA LEU A 66 12.01 6.17 4.26
C LEU A 66 10.49 6.19 4.01
N ILE A 67 10.14 6.37 2.75
CA ILE A 67 8.78 6.25 2.23
C ILE A 67 8.78 5.14 1.19
N VAL A 68 7.86 4.19 1.32
CA VAL A 68 7.66 3.13 0.32
C VAL A 68 6.32 3.34 -0.35
N ASN A 69 6.31 3.57 -1.66
CA ASN A 69 5.07 3.58 -2.44
C ASN A 69 4.72 2.15 -2.87
N THR A 70 3.47 1.74 -2.63
CA THR A 70 2.96 0.42 -3.01
C THR A 70 2.78 0.31 -4.53
N HIS A 71 2.42 1.41 -5.18
CA HIS A 71 2.30 1.54 -6.63
C HIS A 71 2.20 3.03 -7.03
N ARG A 72 1.99 3.30 -8.32
CA ARG A 72 2.07 4.66 -8.91
C ARG A 72 0.79 5.49 -8.92
N ASP A 73 -0.34 5.02 -8.37
CA ASP A 73 -1.59 5.77 -8.51
C ASP A 73 -1.56 7.06 -7.70
N GLY A 74 -2.33 8.05 -8.16
CA GLY A 74 -2.23 9.42 -7.67
C GLY A 74 -2.53 9.54 -6.18
N ASP A 75 -3.52 8.81 -5.68
CA ASP A 75 -3.84 8.70 -4.26
C ASP A 75 -2.79 8.01 -3.39
N HIS A 76 -1.72 7.49 -3.99
CA HIS A 76 -0.61 6.86 -3.27
C HIS A 76 0.70 7.65 -3.36
N VAL A 77 0.89 8.41 -4.45
CA VAL A 77 2.19 9.08 -4.74
C VAL A 77 2.14 10.59 -4.82
N ARG A 78 0.95 11.23 -4.80
CA ARG A 78 0.88 12.69 -4.97
C ARG A 78 1.42 13.47 -3.77
N GLY A 79 1.38 12.90 -2.58
CA GLY A 79 2.04 13.47 -1.40
C GLY A 79 3.57 13.41 -1.44
N ASN A 80 4.19 12.64 -2.35
CA ASN A 80 5.63 12.41 -2.39
C ASN A 80 6.46 13.70 -2.40
N ALA A 81 6.10 14.68 -3.24
CA ALA A 81 6.87 15.92 -3.37
C ALA A 81 6.87 16.72 -2.07
N VAL A 82 5.72 16.81 -1.40
CA VAL A 82 5.57 17.49 -0.11
C VAL A 82 6.35 16.78 0.99
N PHE A 83 6.29 15.44 1.03
CA PHE A 83 7.13 14.67 1.95
C PHE A 83 8.62 14.95 1.72
N LYS A 84 9.08 14.87 0.47
CA LYS A 84 10.50 15.05 0.13
C LYS A 84 11.00 16.43 0.53
N GLU A 85 10.24 17.48 0.22
CA GLU A 85 10.57 18.86 0.60
C GLU A 85 10.64 19.05 2.11
N ARG A 86 9.72 18.44 2.87
CA ARG A 86 9.54 18.72 4.30
C ARG A 86 10.32 17.80 5.24
N THR A 87 10.72 16.63 4.76
CA THR A 87 11.37 15.58 5.57
C THR A 87 12.77 15.22 5.06
N GLY A 88 13.05 15.39 3.76
CA GLY A 88 14.26 14.86 3.14
C GLY A 88 14.29 13.33 3.00
N ALA A 89 13.17 12.64 3.25
CA ALA A 89 13.09 11.18 3.19
C ALA A 89 13.45 10.63 1.81
N THR A 90 14.07 9.44 1.80
CA THR A 90 14.23 8.64 0.59
C THR A 90 12.88 8.04 0.20
N ILE A 91 12.51 8.16 -1.08
CA ILE A 91 11.29 7.52 -1.61
C ILE A 91 11.69 6.29 -2.43
N ALA A 92 11.13 5.15 -2.07
CA ALA A 92 11.35 3.87 -2.74
C ALA A 92 10.06 3.36 -3.38
N ILE A 93 10.17 2.79 -4.57
CA ILE A 93 9.06 2.17 -5.30
C ILE A 93 9.58 0.97 -6.10
N HIS A 94 8.70 0.05 -6.48
CA HIS A 94 9.08 -1.05 -7.35
C HIS A 94 9.69 -0.57 -8.68
N GLU A 95 10.73 -1.25 -9.18
CA GLU A 95 11.50 -0.80 -10.34
C GLU A 95 10.68 -0.62 -11.62
N LEU A 96 9.57 -1.36 -11.75
CA LEU A 96 8.64 -1.25 -12.89
C LEU A 96 7.76 0.01 -12.88
N GLU A 97 7.69 0.72 -11.74
CA GLU A 97 6.89 1.95 -11.61
C GLU A 97 7.73 3.23 -11.58
N GLN A 98 9.06 3.12 -11.38
CA GLN A 98 9.89 4.30 -11.10
C GLN A 98 9.85 5.35 -12.21
N GLU A 99 9.82 4.94 -13.48
CA GLU A 99 9.74 5.89 -14.61
C GLU A 99 8.48 6.78 -14.51
N ALA A 100 7.38 6.23 -14.02
CA ALA A 100 6.12 6.96 -13.83
C ALA A 100 6.06 7.76 -12.53
N VAL A 101 7.03 7.59 -11.62
CA VAL A 101 7.11 8.28 -10.32
C VAL A 101 8.47 8.97 -10.20
N PRO A 102 8.68 10.13 -10.85
CA PRO A 102 9.97 10.83 -10.86
C PRO A 102 10.47 11.28 -9.49
N THR A 103 9.59 11.28 -8.47
CA THR A 103 9.95 11.60 -7.08
C THR A 103 10.70 10.47 -6.38
N ALA A 104 10.64 9.23 -6.91
CA ALA A 104 11.28 8.07 -6.32
C ALA A 104 12.80 8.02 -6.56
N ASP A 105 13.55 7.83 -5.48
CA ASP A 105 15.01 7.80 -5.42
C ASP A 105 15.59 6.39 -5.51
N ALA A 106 14.84 5.39 -5.03
CA ALA A 106 15.29 4.02 -4.91
C ALA A 106 14.33 3.02 -5.58
N LYS A 107 14.92 1.95 -6.13
CA LYS A 107 14.21 0.82 -6.73
C LYS A 107 14.07 -0.30 -5.71
N LEU A 108 12.88 -0.87 -5.63
CA LEU A 108 12.60 -2.11 -4.91
C LEU A 108 12.33 -3.25 -5.90
N ARG A 109 12.63 -4.46 -5.46
CA ARG A 109 12.36 -5.74 -6.13
C ARG A 109 11.66 -6.70 -5.18
N ASP A 110 11.09 -7.75 -5.75
CA ASP A 110 10.54 -8.88 -4.99
C ASP A 110 11.59 -9.45 -4.03
N GLY A 111 11.22 -9.64 -2.77
CA GLY A 111 12.09 -10.19 -1.72
C GLY A 111 13.05 -9.19 -1.06
N ASP A 112 13.12 -7.93 -1.51
CA ASP A 112 13.92 -6.90 -0.85
C ASP A 112 13.42 -6.66 0.59
N GLN A 113 14.35 -6.34 1.49
CA GLN A 113 14.03 -5.95 2.86
C GLN A 113 14.07 -4.43 2.99
N VAL A 114 12.99 -3.85 3.53
CA VAL A 114 12.89 -2.42 3.84
C VAL A 114 12.65 -2.23 5.33
N ARG A 115 13.35 -1.27 5.93
CA ARG A 115 13.19 -0.96 7.35
C ARG A 115 12.38 0.32 7.54
N LEU A 116 11.19 0.18 8.10
CA LEU A 116 10.26 1.28 8.39
C LEU A 116 10.16 1.42 9.90
N GLY A 117 10.59 2.57 10.44
CA GLY A 117 10.82 2.70 11.88
C GLY A 117 11.85 1.67 12.35
N ASP A 118 11.47 0.83 13.31
CA ASP A 118 12.29 -0.29 13.79
C ASP A 118 11.85 -1.66 13.24
N ARG A 119 10.81 -1.70 12.40
CA ARG A 119 10.29 -2.93 11.79
C ARG A 119 10.97 -3.25 10.47
N SER A 120 11.21 -4.53 10.21
CA SER A 120 11.70 -5.03 8.93
C SER A 120 10.55 -5.61 8.12
N PHE A 121 10.30 -5.06 6.95
CA PHE A 121 9.29 -5.56 6.02
C PHE A 121 9.96 -6.18 4.78
N THR A 122 9.42 -7.31 4.33
CA THR A 122 9.79 -7.93 3.06
C THR A 122 8.84 -7.46 1.96
N VAL A 123 9.41 -7.03 0.84
CA VAL A 123 8.66 -6.67 -0.37
C VAL A 123 8.14 -7.94 -1.05
N ILE A 124 6.85 -7.96 -1.35
CA ILE A 124 6.22 -9.00 -2.17
C ILE A 124 5.70 -8.32 -3.43
N HIS A 125 6.26 -8.66 -4.60
CA HIS A 125 5.79 -8.16 -5.89
C HIS A 125 4.44 -8.79 -6.24
N THR A 126 3.43 -7.96 -6.45
CA THR A 126 2.04 -8.38 -6.65
C THR A 126 1.45 -7.72 -7.90
N PRO A 127 1.98 -8.02 -9.10
CA PRO A 127 1.44 -7.45 -10.34
C PRO A 127 -0.03 -7.82 -10.51
N GLY A 128 -0.81 -6.85 -11.00
CA GLY A 128 -2.20 -7.06 -11.39
C GLY A 128 -3.04 -5.79 -11.34
N HIS A 129 -2.93 -5.02 -10.25
CA HIS A 129 -3.47 -3.65 -10.21
C HIS A 129 -2.60 -2.69 -11.03
N ARG A 130 -1.28 -2.77 -10.82
CA ARG A 130 -0.24 -2.19 -11.67
C ARG A 130 0.88 -3.20 -11.92
N PRO A 131 1.69 -3.04 -12.99
CA PRO A 131 2.82 -3.93 -13.26
C PRO A 131 3.82 -4.06 -12.11
N GLY A 132 4.07 -2.99 -11.36
CA GLY A 132 4.95 -2.98 -10.19
C GLY A 132 4.22 -2.74 -8.87
N SER A 133 2.95 -3.12 -8.76
CA SER A 133 2.28 -3.18 -7.44
C SER A 133 3.05 -4.10 -6.50
N ILE A 134 3.22 -3.67 -5.24
CA ILE A 134 3.84 -4.46 -4.17
C ILE A 134 2.95 -4.50 -2.93
N CYS A 135 3.12 -5.56 -2.16
CA CYS A 135 2.73 -5.66 -0.75
C CYS A 135 3.98 -5.66 0.13
N LEU A 136 3.82 -5.33 1.42
CA LEU A 136 4.87 -5.38 2.43
C LEU A 136 4.44 -6.28 3.58
N ILE A 137 5.23 -7.30 3.92
CA ILE A 137 4.98 -8.17 5.08
C ILE A 137 6.01 -7.89 6.18
N ASP A 138 5.53 -7.57 7.39
CA ASP A 138 6.31 -7.68 8.62
C ASP A 138 6.12 -9.11 9.17
N PRO A 139 7.14 -10.00 9.05
CA PRO A 139 7.00 -11.38 9.48
C PRO A 139 6.98 -11.55 11.00
N VAL A 140 7.50 -10.56 11.76
CA VAL A 140 7.53 -10.61 13.23
C VAL A 140 6.19 -10.17 13.80
N GLY A 141 5.71 -9.00 13.36
CA GLY A 141 4.40 -8.47 13.75
C GLY A 141 3.22 -9.13 13.04
N LYS A 142 3.48 -9.98 12.02
CA LYS A 142 2.48 -10.63 11.16
C LYS A 142 1.50 -9.63 10.54
N THR A 143 2.03 -8.50 10.08
CA THR A 143 1.25 -7.42 9.47
C THR A 143 1.55 -7.29 7.98
N LEU A 144 0.51 -7.41 7.15
CA LEU A 144 0.57 -7.29 5.71
C LEU A 144 -0.04 -5.97 5.23
N ILE A 145 0.74 -5.11 4.58
CA ILE A 145 0.26 -3.87 3.94
C ILE A 145 0.11 -4.15 2.44
N VAL A 146 -1.08 -3.95 1.88
CA VAL A 146 -1.41 -4.52 0.54
C VAL A 146 -1.59 -3.50 -0.58
N GLY A 147 -1.57 -2.20 -0.27
CA GLY A 147 -1.93 -1.18 -1.25
C GLY A 147 -3.31 -1.48 -1.87
N ASP A 148 -3.34 -1.47 -3.20
CA ASP A 148 -4.51 -1.84 -4.02
C ASP A 148 -4.43 -3.27 -4.59
N SER A 149 -3.45 -4.07 -4.16
CA SER A 149 -3.30 -5.45 -4.63
C SER A 149 -4.46 -6.34 -4.18
N VAL A 150 -5.03 -6.12 -3.00
CA VAL A 150 -6.20 -6.86 -2.50
C VAL A 150 -7.41 -5.93 -2.60
N CYS A 151 -8.23 -6.11 -3.63
CA CYS A 151 -9.28 -5.15 -3.98
C CYS A 151 -10.71 -5.59 -3.57
N GLY A 152 -10.85 -6.77 -2.97
CA GLY A 152 -12.14 -7.34 -2.57
C GLY A 152 -13.06 -7.53 -3.77
N GLU A 153 -14.20 -6.84 -3.77
CA GLU A 153 -15.20 -6.93 -4.84
C GLU A 153 -14.97 -5.93 -5.99
N ARG A 154 -13.84 -5.24 -6.05
CA ARG A 154 -13.55 -4.19 -7.05
C ARG A 154 -12.90 -4.73 -8.33
N GLU A 155 -13.73 -5.16 -9.27
CA GLU A 155 -13.32 -5.62 -10.60
C GLU A 155 -12.48 -4.59 -11.38
N ASP A 156 -12.81 -3.30 -11.28
CA ASP A 156 -12.15 -2.21 -12.01
C ASP A 156 -10.71 -1.93 -11.56
N LEU A 157 -10.29 -2.50 -10.42
CA LEU A 157 -8.92 -2.42 -9.92
C LEU A 157 -8.04 -3.58 -10.43
N ILE A 158 -8.60 -4.55 -11.16
CA ILE A 158 -7.84 -5.61 -11.82
C ILE A 158 -7.53 -5.14 -13.25
N ARG A 159 -6.33 -4.59 -13.44
CA ARG A 159 -5.97 -3.85 -14.67
C ARG A 159 -4.97 -4.57 -15.56
N MET A 160 -4.55 -5.78 -15.18
CA MET A 160 -3.75 -6.69 -15.98
C MET A 160 -4.50 -8.00 -16.25
N ASP A 161 -3.83 -8.95 -16.88
CA ASP A 161 -4.35 -10.30 -17.04
C ASP A 161 -4.76 -10.91 -15.69
N LYS A 162 -5.97 -11.49 -15.64
CA LYS A 162 -6.55 -12.00 -14.39
C LYS A 162 -5.72 -13.12 -13.78
N GLU A 163 -5.03 -13.93 -14.58
CA GLU A 163 -4.21 -15.03 -14.05
C GLU A 163 -2.93 -14.48 -13.42
N VAL A 164 -2.39 -13.36 -13.92
CA VAL A 164 -1.29 -12.63 -13.28
C VAL A 164 -1.73 -12.10 -11.91
N TYR A 165 -2.91 -11.47 -11.85
CA TYR A 165 -3.48 -10.98 -10.59
C TYR A 165 -3.77 -12.11 -9.59
N ILE A 166 -4.43 -13.18 -10.03
CA ILE A 166 -4.74 -14.35 -9.19
C ILE A 166 -3.45 -15.02 -8.68
N ALA A 167 -2.40 -15.11 -9.49
CA ALA A 167 -1.11 -15.63 -9.06
C ALA A 167 -0.51 -14.79 -7.91
N SER A 168 -0.58 -13.45 -8.01
CA SER A 168 -0.17 -12.55 -6.93
C SER A 168 -0.95 -12.81 -5.64
N LEU A 169 -2.27 -12.94 -5.71
CA LEU A 169 -3.11 -13.22 -4.53
C LEU A 169 -2.86 -14.61 -3.93
N ARG A 170 -2.57 -15.62 -4.77
CA ARG A 170 -2.18 -16.95 -4.29
C ARG A 170 -0.87 -16.91 -3.51
N LYS A 171 0.09 -16.05 -3.88
CA LYS A 171 1.31 -15.82 -3.07
C LYS A 171 0.95 -15.25 -1.70
N LEU A 172 0.06 -14.25 -1.65
CA LEU A 172 -0.38 -13.66 -0.38
C LEU A 172 -1.07 -14.65 0.55
N LEU A 173 -1.82 -15.63 0.02
CA LEU A 173 -2.42 -16.72 0.82
C LEU A 173 -1.39 -17.66 1.47
N GLN A 174 -0.13 -17.63 1.03
CA GLN A 174 0.95 -18.41 1.65
C GLN A 174 1.70 -17.64 2.74
N VAL A 175 1.37 -16.35 2.94
CA VAL A 175 2.00 -15.50 3.94
C VAL A 175 1.26 -15.64 5.26
N GLU A 176 2.00 -15.85 6.35
CA GLU A 176 1.44 -15.81 7.70
C GLU A 176 1.24 -14.36 8.15
N ALA A 177 0.01 -13.86 8.01
CA ALA A 177 -0.40 -12.53 8.48
C ALA A 177 -1.64 -12.62 9.36
N ASP A 178 -1.56 -12.03 10.55
CA ASP A 178 -2.69 -11.90 11.49
C ASP A 178 -3.39 -10.55 11.31
N THR A 179 -2.72 -9.57 10.73
CA THR A 179 -3.26 -8.24 10.42
C THR A 179 -3.03 -7.89 8.96
N MET A 180 -4.04 -7.32 8.28
CA MET A 180 -3.90 -6.72 6.95
C MET A 180 -4.29 -5.25 6.99
N ILE A 181 -3.46 -4.38 6.40
CA ILE A 181 -3.74 -2.96 6.21
C ILE A 181 -3.95 -2.70 4.72
N MET A 182 -5.14 -2.22 4.40
CA MET A 182 -5.61 -1.87 3.06
C MET A 182 -5.62 -0.37 2.85
N SER A 183 -5.43 0.07 1.60
CA SER A 183 -5.45 1.50 1.27
C SER A 183 -6.85 2.11 1.23
N HIS A 184 -7.89 1.31 1.05
CA HIS A 184 -9.27 1.79 0.94
C HIS A 184 -10.24 0.84 1.68
N PRO A 185 -11.45 1.31 2.06
CA PRO A 185 -12.47 0.49 2.69
C PRO A 185 -13.21 -0.40 1.67
N PHE A 186 -12.47 -1.24 0.94
CA PHE A 186 -13.06 -2.14 -0.06
C PHE A 186 -14.02 -3.14 0.59
N GLN A 187 -15.08 -3.49 -0.13
CA GLN A 187 -16.03 -4.54 0.27
C GLN A 187 -15.43 -5.92 0.00
N PRO A 188 -15.76 -6.95 0.81
CA PRO A 188 -16.86 -6.98 1.79
C PRO A 188 -16.54 -6.40 3.18
N ALA A 189 -15.28 -6.07 3.47
CA ALA A 189 -14.91 -5.65 4.82
C ALA A 189 -15.37 -4.21 5.17
N GLY A 190 -15.35 -3.30 4.19
CA GLY A 190 -15.77 -1.91 4.39
C GLY A 190 -14.89 -1.11 5.36
N LYS A 191 -13.67 -1.60 5.63
CA LYS A 191 -12.68 -0.99 6.53
C LYS A 191 -11.26 -1.24 6.02
N SER A 192 -10.28 -0.54 6.60
CA SER A 192 -8.87 -0.59 6.16
C SER A 192 -8.04 -1.62 6.90
N THR A 193 -8.29 -1.88 8.19
CA THR A 193 -7.54 -2.88 8.95
C THR A 193 -8.40 -4.11 9.18
N LEU A 194 -7.87 -5.27 8.79
CA LEU A 194 -8.49 -6.59 8.95
C LEU A 194 -7.65 -7.42 9.91
N VAL A 195 -8.30 -8.29 10.70
CA VAL A 195 -7.61 -9.14 11.68
C VAL A 195 -8.05 -10.60 11.58
N GLY A 196 -7.12 -11.52 11.87
CA GLY A 196 -7.38 -12.96 11.91
C GLY A 196 -7.96 -13.49 10.59
N GLY A 197 -9.13 -14.13 10.67
CA GLY A 197 -9.80 -14.75 9.52
C GLY A 197 -10.12 -13.78 8.38
N GLU A 198 -10.38 -12.50 8.69
CA GLU A 198 -10.76 -11.47 7.73
C GLU A 198 -9.68 -11.27 6.64
N VAL A 199 -8.41 -11.45 7.00
CA VAL A 199 -7.25 -11.32 6.08
C VAL A 199 -7.42 -12.27 4.88
N ASN A 200 -7.62 -13.55 5.17
CA ASN A 200 -7.73 -14.57 4.13
C ASN A 200 -9.09 -14.53 3.42
N GLU A 201 -10.15 -14.10 4.10
CA GLU A 201 -11.46 -13.86 3.48
C GLU A 201 -11.38 -12.76 2.42
N MET A 202 -10.70 -11.66 2.71
CA MET A 202 -10.55 -10.54 1.77
C MET A 202 -9.70 -10.89 0.54
N ILE A 203 -8.62 -11.66 0.74
CA ILE A 203 -7.82 -12.16 -0.38
C ILE A 203 -8.65 -13.12 -1.25
N ARG A 204 -9.43 -14.02 -0.64
CA ARG A 204 -10.31 -14.94 -1.39
C ARG A 204 -11.41 -14.19 -2.13
N ALA A 205 -12.03 -13.17 -1.54
CA ALA A 205 -13.02 -12.33 -2.22
C ALA A 205 -12.43 -11.70 -3.50
N SER A 206 -11.19 -11.18 -3.39
CA SER A 206 -10.44 -10.64 -4.52
C SER A 206 -10.16 -11.68 -5.62
N ILE A 207 -9.85 -12.92 -5.25
CA ILE A 207 -9.69 -14.03 -6.22
C ILE A 207 -11.03 -14.36 -6.90
N GLU A 208 -12.11 -14.43 -6.14
CA GLU A 208 -13.43 -14.78 -6.67
C GLU A 208 -13.97 -13.73 -7.63
N VAL A 209 -13.72 -12.44 -7.36
CA VAL A 209 -14.07 -11.38 -8.31
C VAL A 209 -13.23 -11.48 -9.60
N ALA A 210 -11.94 -11.74 -9.49
CA ALA A 210 -11.05 -11.89 -10.64
C ALA A 210 -11.45 -13.07 -11.55
N LYS A 211 -11.88 -14.20 -10.99
CA LYS A 211 -12.31 -15.38 -11.76
C LYS A 211 -13.52 -15.10 -12.67
N LYS A 212 -14.41 -14.20 -12.24
CA LYS A 212 -15.62 -13.81 -13.00
C LYS A 212 -15.30 -12.95 -14.21
N LEU A 213 -14.12 -12.31 -14.25
CA LEU A 213 -13.69 -11.56 -15.41
C LEU A 213 -13.59 -12.48 -16.63
N VAL A 214 -14.34 -12.15 -17.67
CA VAL A 214 -14.26 -12.84 -18.95
C VAL A 214 -12.87 -12.55 -19.52
N CYS A 215 -12.15 -13.59 -19.97
CA CYS A 215 -10.90 -13.37 -20.70
C CYS A 215 -11.21 -12.46 -21.88
N SER A 216 -10.59 -11.27 -21.89
CA SER A 216 -10.60 -10.45 -23.09
C SER A 216 -9.83 -11.22 -24.15
N SER A 217 -10.55 -11.93 -25.02
CA SER A 217 -9.96 -12.52 -26.22
C SER A 217 -9.47 -11.38 -27.10
N LYS A 218 -8.21 -10.97 -26.95
CA LYS A 218 -7.48 -10.36 -28.06
C LYS A 218 -6.68 -11.45 -28.75
N ALA A 219 -7.40 -12.30 -29.49
CA ALA A 219 -6.85 -12.95 -30.66
C ALA A 219 -7.23 -12.07 -31.87
N GLY A 220 -6.24 -11.55 -32.57
CA GLY A 220 -6.46 -10.70 -33.74
C GLY A 220 -5.20 -10.01 -34.24
N THR A 221 -4.26 -10.79 -34.76
CA THR A 221 -3.26 -10.34 -35.72
C THR A 221 -3.91 -9.59 -36.88
N GLY A 222 -3.36 -8.44 -37.25
CA GLY A 222 -3.77 -7.71 -38.46
C GLY A 222 -2.70 -6.72 -38.87
N ALA A 223 -1.85 -7.15 -39.79
CA ALA A 223 -0.82 -6.34 -40.45
C ALA A 223 -1.39 -5.05 -41.05
N LYS A 224 -0.69 -3.94 -40.82
CA LYS A 224 -0.14 -3.04 -41.85
C LYS A 224 0.90 -2.12 -41.22
#